data_AF-A0A4S5BJK6-F1
#
_entry.id   AF-A0A4S5BJK6-F1
#
_cell.length_a   1.000
_cell.length_b   1.000
_cell.length_c   1.000
_cell.angle_alpha   90.00
_cell.angle_beta   90.00
_cell.angle_gamma   90.00
#
_symmetry.space_group_name_H-M   'P 1'
#
loop_
_entity.id
_entity.type
_entity.pdbx_description
1 polymer ?
#
loop_
_entity_poly.entity_id
_entity_poly.type
_entity_poly.pdbx_seq_one_letter_code
_entity_poly.pdbx_strand_id
1 'polypeptide(L)'
;MDWKKEIAISHLIKQGIAEIDVNGLWLNTLPEVAASDEQLRNLEAYLGYELNYQYRSFLSYANGWRAFSGYIDIFGVDDFFGRATSSSCD
;
A
#
# COMPACT_ATOMS: atom_id res chain seq x y z
N MET A 1 -11.06 -12.64 -1.67
CA MET A 1 -11.29 -12.00 -0.36
C MET A 1 -12.20 -10.80 -0.58
N ASP A 2 -12.99 -10.36 0.40
CA ASP A 2 -13.81 -9.14 0.26
C ASP A 2 -12.97 -7.91 0.66
N TRP A 3 -12.13 -7.45 -0.27
CA TRP A 3 -11.16 -6.39 0.03
C TRP A 3 -11.79 -5.09 0.45
N LYS A 4 -12.97 -4.73 -0.07
CA LYS A 4 -13.67 -3.50 0.37
C LYS A 4 -13.99 -3.57 1.85
N LYS A 5 -14.51 -4.71 2.31
CA LYS A 5 -14.79 -4.93 3.73
C LYS A 5 -13.52 -4.95 4.57
N GLU A 6 -12.50 -5.70 4.17
CA GLU A 6 -11.26 -5.83 4.94
C GLU A 6 -10.49 -4.51 5.04
N ILE A 7 -10.46 -3.71 3.96
CA ILE A 7 -9.86 -2.37 3.96
C ILE A 7 -10.64 -1.44 4.90
N ALA A 8 -11.98 -1.46 4.85
CA ALA A 8 -12.80 -0.65 5.74
C ALA A 8 -12.59 -1.01 7.22
N ILE A 9 -12.56 -2.32 7.54
CA ILE A 9 -12.28 -2.80 8.91
C ILE A 9 -10.88 -2.35 9.35
N SER A 10 -9.87 -2.52 8.49
CA SER A 10 -8.50 -2.11 8.79
C SER A 10 -8.41 -0.60 9.06
N HIS A 11 -9.12 0.20 8.27
CA HIS A 11 -9.19 1.64 8.48
C HIS A 11 -9.85 2.00 9.81
N LEU A 12 -10.97 1.37 10.17
CA LEU A 12 -11.65 1.60 11.46
C LEU A 12 -10.76 1.25 12.65
N ILE A 13 -9.99 0.15 12.57
CA ILE A 13 -9.01 -0.21 13.60
C ILE A 13 -7.94 0.87 13.72
N LYS A 14 -7.38 1.34 12.59
CA LYS A 14 -6.37 2.40 12.58
C LYS A 14 -6.92 3.72 13.12
N GLN A 15 -8.18 4.05 12.84
CA GLN A 15 -8.85 5.21 13.42
C GLN A 15 -8.95 5.09 14.95
N GLY A 16 -9.38 3.95 15.47
CA GLY A 16 -9.44 3.72 16.92
C GLY A 16 -8.07 3.81 17.62
N ILE A 17 -7.00 3.36 16.95
CA ILE A 17 -5.62 3.54 17.44
C ILE A 17 -5.25 5.03 17.45
N ALA A 18 -5.56 5.76 16.38
CA ALA A 18 -5.24 7.18 16.27
C ALA A 18 -5.98 8.02 17.34
N GLU A 19 -7.20 7.64 17.72
CA GLU A 19 -7.97 8.31 18.78
C GLU A 19 -7.35 8.17 20.17
N ILE A 20 -6.65 7.07 20.45
CA ILE A 20 -5.98 6.83 21.74
C ILE A 20 -4.49 7.18 21.72
N ASP A 21 -3.92 7.47 20.55
CA ASP A 21 -2.52 7.85 20.36
C ASP A 21 -2.29 9.33 20.68
N VAL A 22 -2.40 9.66 21.97
CA VAL A 22 -2.26 11.03 22.50
C VAL A 22 -0.91 11.69 22.17
N ASN A 23 0.12 10.90 21.87
CA ASN A 23 1.46 11.38 21.58
C ASN A 23 1.78 11.42 20.07
N GLY A 24 0.85 10.98 19.21
CA GLY A 24 1.04 10.93 17.76
C GLY A 24 2.20 10.06 17.31
N LEU A 25 2.44 8.93 18.01
CA LEU A 25 3.51 8.00 17.70
C LEU A 25 3.27 7.24 16.39
N TRP A 26 2.02 7.08 15.98
CA TRP A 26 1.63 6.23 14.85
C TRP A 26 0.94 7.04 13.76
N LEU A 27 1.42 6.87 12.52
CA LEU A 27 0.81 7.50 11.36
C LEU A 27 -0.53 6.83 11.01
N ASN A 28 -1.58 7.64 10.91
CA ASN A 28 -2.90 7.21 10.45
C ASN A 28 -3.12 7.59 8.98
N THR A 29 -2.47 6.85 8.10
CA THR A 29 -2.55 6.96 6.65
C THR A 29 -3.72 6.16 6.08
N LEU A 30 -4.20 6.58 4.91
CA LEU A 30 -5.14 5.83 4.08
C LEU A 30 -4.40 4.89 3.11
N PRO A 31 -5.06 3.84 2.60
CA PRO A 31 -4.55 3.12 1.44
C PRO A 31 -4.48 4.06 0.24
N GLU A 32 -3.51 3.81 -0.64
CA GLU A 32 -3.40 4.53 -1.91
C GLU A 32 -4.52 4.11 -2.87
N VAL A 33 -4.81 4.96 -3.86
CA VAL A 33 -5.84 4.66 -4.87
C VAL A 33 -5.51 3.36 -5.58
N ALA A 34 -6.52 2.51 -5.78
CA ALA A 34 -6.42 1.24 -6.49
C ALA A 34 -5.55 1.32 -7.76
N ALA A 35 -4.68 0.32 -7.94
CA ALA A 35 -3.87 0.19 -9.13
C ALA A 35 -4.77 -0.15 -10.32
N SER A 36 -4.49 0.42 -11.47
CA SER A 36 -5.15 0.01 -12.72
C SER A 36 -4.64 -1.37 -13.15
N ASP A 37 -5.45 -2.08 -13.92
CA ASP A 37 -5.02 -3.36 -14.50
C ASP A 37 -3.77 -3.21 -15.40
N GLU A 38 -3.59 -2.03 -16.01
CA GLU A 38 -2.40 -1.73 -16.79
C GLU A 38 -1.15 -1.63 -15.91
N GLN A 39 -1.23 -0.91 -14.79
CA GLN A 39 -0.14 -0.82 -13.82
C GLN A 39 0.26 -2.20 -13.29
N LEU A 40 -0.73 -3.05 -12.96
CA LEU A 40 -0.49 -4.42 -12.49
C LEU A 40 0.17 -5.29 -13.55
N ARG A 41 -0.31 -5.26 -14.80
CA ARG A 41 0.31 -6.01 -15.90
C ARG A 41 1.74 -5.55 -16.17
N ASN A 42 1.98 -4.23 -16.14
CA ASN A 42 3.32 -3.67 -16.34
C ASN A 42 4.28 -4.11 -15.24
N LEU A 43 3.81 -4.15 -13.99
CA LEU A 43 4.59 -4.67 -12.87
C LEU A 43 4.91 -6.16 -13.04
N GLU A 44 3.93 -7.00 -13.33
CA GLU A 44 4.13 -8.45 -13.53
C GLU A 44 5.10 -8.73 -14.70
N ALA A 45 4.98 -7.95 -15.78
CA ALA A 45 5.90 -8.01 -16.91
C ALA A 45 7.33 -7.60 -16.52
N TYR A 46 7.48 -6.54 -15.71
CA TYR A 46 8.77 -6.09 -15.20
C TYR A 46 9.42 -7.11 -14.25
N LEU A 47 8.64 -7.73 -13.37
CA LEU A 47 9.11 -8.76 -12.45
C LEU A 47 9.44 -10.09 -13.15
N GLY A 48 8.85 -10.33 -14.32
CA GLY A 48 8.99 -11.59 -15.06
C GLY A 48 8.19 -12.75 -14.47
N TYR A 49 7.28 -12.47 -13.53
CA TYR A 49 6.38 -13.43 -12.91
C TYR A 49 5.08 -12.77 -12.44
N GLU A 50 4.02 -13.56 -12.30
CA GLU A 50 2.73 -13.10 -11.79
C GLU A 50 2.76 -12.90 -10.27
N LEU A 51 2.13 -11.82 -9.80
CA LEU A 51 2.02 -11.59 -8.37
C LEU A 51 1.15 -12.67 -7.71
N ASN A 52 1.38 -12.91 -6.41
CA ASN A 52 0.46 -13.75 -5.65
C ASN A 52 -0.97 -13.22 -5.81
N TYR A 53 -1.91 -14.12 -6.11
CA TYR A 53 -3.30 -13.76 -6.43
C TYR A 53 -3.95 -12.85 -5.37
N GLN A 54 -3.73 -13.11 -4.07
CA GLN A 54 -4.33 -12.28 -3.01
C GLN A 54 -3.72 -10.87 -3.00
N TYR A 55 -2.40 -10.77 -3.16
CA TYR A 55 -1.72 -9.47 -3.18
C TYR A 55 -2.06 -8.68 -4.45
N ARG A 56 -2.04 -9.32 -5.62
CA ARG A 56 -2.49 -8.71 -6.87
C ARG A 56 -3.93 -8.21 -6.76
N SER A 57 -4.80 -9.05 -6.18
CA SER A 57 -6.20 -8.70 -5.94
C SER A 57 -6.37 -7.61 -4.90
N PHE A 58 -5.46 -7.45 -3.93
CA PHE A 58 -5.49 -6.33 -3.00
C PHE A 58 -5.12 -5.03 -3.71
N LEU A 59 -4.07 -5.06 -4.56
CA LEU A 59 -3.59 -3.88 -5.27
C LEU A 59 -4.64 -3.26 -6.19
N SER A 60 -5.56 -4.06 -6.75
CA SER A 60 -6.70 -3.55 -7.53
C SER A 60 -7.78 -2.84 -6.70
N TYR A 61 -7.63 -2.78 -5.37
CA TYR A 61 -8.50 -2.02 -4.46
C TYR A 61 -7.72 -0.95 -3.68
N ALA A 62 -6.44 -1.19 -3.42
CA ALA A 62 -5.54 -0.28 -2.71
C ALA A 62 -4.10 -0.46 -3.21
N ASN A 63 -3.52 0.53 -3.90
CA ASN A 63 -2.17 0.41 -4.48
C ASN A 63 -1.06 0.64 -3.44
N GLY A 64 -1.06 -0.19 -2.41
CA GLY A 64 -0.19 -0.02 -1.26
C GLY A 64 -0.85 0.77 -0.13
N TRP A 65 -0.18 0.74 1.03
CA TRP A 65 -0.63 1.38 2.25
C TRP A 65 0.57 1.62 3.15
N ARG A 66 1.06 2.87 3.16
CA ARG A 66 2.14 3.27 4.05
C ARG A 66 1.70 3.19 5.51
N ALA A 67 2.60 2.86 6.43
CA ALA A 67 2.34 2.75 7.87
C ALA A 67 1.08 1.93 8.18
N PHE A 68 0.83 0.86 7.42
CA PHE A 68 -0.32 -0.01 7.60
C PHE A 68 -0.40 -0.48 9.06
N SER A 69 0.71 -0.99 9.59
CA SER A 69 0.86 -1.35 11.01
C SER A 69 2.22 -0.93 11.54
N GLY A 70 2.24 0.12 12.37
CA GLY A 70 3.47 0.69 12.90
C GLY A 70 4.42 1.15 11.79
N TYR A 71 5.56 0.47 11.66
CA TYR A 71 6.60 0.73 10.66
C TYR A 71 6.51 -0.16 9.42
N ILE A 72 5.40 -0.89 9.25
CA ILE A 72 5.19 -1.80 8.12
C ILE A 72 4.37 -1.08 7.06
N ASP A 73 4.93 -1.04 5.85
CA ASP A 73 4.25 -0.58 4.64
C ASP A 73 3.74 -1.80 3.85
N ILE A 74 2.55 -1.67 3.25
CA ILE A 74 2.17 -2.53 2.14
C ILE A 74 2.63 -1.84 0.87
N PHE A 75 3.52 -2.46 0.12
CA PHE A 75 4.05 -1.87 -1.10
C PHE A 75 2.98 -1.77 -2.18
N GLY A 76 3.01 -0.66 -2.92
CA GLY A 76 2.28 -0.45 -4.16
C GLY A 76 3.14 -0.78 -5.38
N VAL A 77 2.57 -0.56 -6.56
CA VAL A 77 3.23 -0.85 -7.83
C VAL A 77 4.57 -0.10 -7.96
N ASP A 78 4.60 1.18 -7.59
CA ASP A 78 5.78 2.03 -7.79
C ASP A 78 6.95 1.66 -6.87
N ASP A 79 6.70 0.99 -5.75
CA ASP A 79 7.74 0.59 -4.80
C ASP A 79 8.67 -0.51 -5.36
N PHE A 80 8.26 -1.21 -6.42
CA PHE A 80 9.07 -2.22 -7.11
C PHE A 80 9.97 -1.64 -8.19
N PHE A 81 9.61 -0.46 -8.71
CA PHE A 81 10.43 0.28 -9.65
C PHE A 81 11.33 1.19 -8.82
N GLY A 82 12.46 0.63 -8.35
CA GLY A 82 13.36 1.29 -7.41
C GLY A 82 13.51 2.78 -7.74
N ARG A 83 13.26 3.64 -6.74
CA ARG A 83 13.35 5.09 -6.91
C ARG A 83 14.69 5.42 -7.57
N ALA A 84 14.66 5.99 -8.77
CA ALA A 84 15.81 6.69 -9.30
C ALA A 84 16.14 7.76 -8.26
N THR A 85 17.21 7.55 -7.50
CA THR A 85 17.79 8.58 -6.67
C THR A 85 18.31 9.62 -7.65
N SER A 86 17.49 10.63 -7.96
CA SER A 86 18.03 11.90 -8.39
C SER A 86 18.73 12.49 -7.16
N SER A 87 19.96 12.04 -6.96
CA SER A 87 20.96 12.72 -6.15
C SER A 87 21.22 14.07 -6.82
N SER A 88 20.39 15.07 -6.52
CA SER A 88 20.83 16.46 -6.57
C SER A 88 21.67 16.65 -5.31
N CYS A 89 22.97 16.42 -5.48
CA CYS A 89 23.96 17.14 -4.70
C CYS A 89 24.00 18.54 -5.29
N ASP A 90 23.38 19.50 -4.62
CA ASP A 90 23.73 20.92 -4.69
C ASP A 90 23.99 21.41 -3.26
#